data_AF-A0A7C5H5R0-F1
#
_entry.id   AF-A0A7C5H5R0-F1
#
_cell.length_a   1.000
_cell.length_b   1.000
_cell.length_c   1.000
_cell.angle_alpha   90.00
_cell.angle_beta   90.00
_cell.angle_gamma   90.00
#
_symmetry.space_group_name_H-M   'P 1'
#
loop_
_entity.id
_entity.type
_entity.pdbx_description
1 polymer ?
#
loop_
_entity_poly.entity_id
_entity_poly.type
_entity_poly.pdbx_seq_one_letter_code
_entity_poly.pdbx_strand_id
1 'polypeptide(L)'
;MDYGYTQEVIALLITAVAAIGLAAGMIFASWLIGWKGQTTFIKGRPYECGILPCPLPSKVRSNFYAFGALFLIADAMLIFVFALATSIKTLSVTQKINCAISLAGVLVPMGVAIVYGARSGRLALWKCTTPSNRSKSSTSLSETGPTTPDVV
;
A
#
# COMPACT_ATOMS: atom_id res chain seq x y z
N MET A 1 -33.31 18.63 -19.08
CA MET A 1 -32.12 19.45 -18.73
C MET A 1 -30.94 18.50 -18.51
N ASP A 2 -30.64 17.62 -19.48
CA ASP A 2 -29.88 16.38 -19.17
C ASP A 2 -28.58 16.22 -19.98
N TYR A 3 -28.31 17.11 -20.94
CA TYR A 3 -27.11 16.98 -21.77
C TYR A 3 -25.84 17.45 -21.05
N GLY A 4 -25.90 18.44 -20.17
CA GLY A 4 -24.73 18.97 -19.47
C GLY A 4 -23.96 17.93 -18.64
N TYR A 5 -24.67 17.12 -17.85
CA TYR A 5 -24.05 16.08 -17.02
C TYR A 5 -23.37 14.99 -17.87
N THR A 6 -24.02 14.56 -18.95
CA THR A 6 -23.42 13.58 -19.87
C THR A 6 -22.13 14.13 -20.50
N GLN A 7 -22.08 15.42 -20.84
CA GLN A 7 -20.87 16.03 -21.38
C GLN A 7 -19.73 16.09 -20.35
N GLU A 8 -20.02 16.41 -19.10
CA GLU A 8 -19.01 16.44 -18.03
C GLU A 8 -18.44 15.06 -17.73
N VAL A 9 -19.29 14.03 -17.67
CA VAL A 9 -18.84 12.63 -17.47
C VAL A 9 -18.01 12.14 -18.65
N ILE A 10 -18.42 12.47 -19.88
CA ILE A 10 -17.67 12.14 -21.08
C ILE A 10 -16.32 12.86 -21.09
N ALA A 11 -16.26 14.14 -20.71
CA ALA A 11 -15.01 14.90 -20.60
C ALA A 11 -14.07 14.29 -19.53
N LEU A 12 -14.60 13.87 -18.38
CA LEU A 12 -13.83 13.17 -17.35
C LEU A 12 -13.26 11.84 -17.87
N LEU A 13 -14.07 11.07 -18.60
CA LEU A 13 -13.62 9.80 -19.18
C LEU A 13 -12.54 10.02 -20.24
N ILE A 14 -12.73 10.99 -21.14
CA ILE A 14 -11.75 11.31 -22.18
C ILE A 14 -10.43 11.76 -21.54
N THR A 15 -10.47 12.61 -20.53
CA THR A 15 -9.25 13.08 -19.84
C THR A 15 -8.55 11.95 -19.08
N ALA A 16 -9.28 11.07 -18.40
CA ALA A 16 -8.72 9.90 -17.74
C ALA A 16 -8.04 8.95 -18.74
N VAL A 17 -8.71 8.64 -19.86
CA VAL A 17 -8.16 7.79 -20.92
C VAL A 17 -6.96 8.46 -21.59
N ALA A 18 -6.99 9.77 -21.84
CA ALA A 18 -5.88 10.51 -22.41
C ALA A 18 -4.66 10.50 -21.46
N ALA A 19 -4.86 10.66 -20.15
CA ALA A 19 -3.80 10.60 -19.15
C ALA A 19 -3.15 9.21 -19.10
N ILE A 20 -3.96 8.15 -19.07
CA ILE A 20 -3.48 6.76 -19.09
C ILE A 20 -2.75 6.48 -20.41
N GLY A 21 -3.33 6.90 -21.54
CA GLY A 21 -2.76 6.73 -22.87
C GLY A 21 -1.43 7.45 -23.03
N LEU A 22 -1.30 8.67 -22.50
CA LEU A 22 -0.04 9.41 -22.51
C LEU A 22 1.02 8.73 -21.64
N ALA A 23 0.66 8.31 -20.42
CA ALA A 23 1.59 7.59 -19.54
C ALA A 23 2.06 6.27 -20.17
N ALA A 24 1.13 5.48 -20.70
CA ALA A 24 1.43 4.24 -21.42
C ALA A 24 2.27 4.51 -22.68
N GLY A 25 1.97 5.58 -23.43
CA GLY A 25 2.71 5.99 -24.61
C GLY A 25 4.15 6.37 -24.28
N MET A 26 4.40 7.08 -23.18
CA MET A 26 5.75 7.41 -22.72
C MET A 26 6.53 6.14 -22.32
N ILE A 27 5.89 5.20 -21.61
CA ILE A 27 6.52 3.92 -21.25
C ILE A 27 6.83 3.11 -22.51
N PHE A 28 5.89 3.04 -23.46
CA PHE A 28 6.05 2.31 -24.71
C PHE A 28 7.13 2.92 -25.61
N ALA A 29 7.17 4.25 -25.71
CA ALA A 29 8.22 4.96 -26.44
C ALA A 29 9.60 4.74 -25.81
N SER A 30 9.69 4.81 -24.48
CA SER A 30 10.91 4.50 -23.72
C SER A 30 11.38 3.07 -23.98
N TRP A 31 10.45 2.11 -24.02
CA TRP A 31 10.77 0.72 -24.33
C TRP A 31 11.23 0.52 -25.78
N LEU A 32 10.56 1.15 -26.76
CA LEU A 32 10.90 1.02 -28.18
C LEU A 32 12.27 1.64 -28.50
N ILE A 33 12.59 2.79 -27.89
CA ILE A 33 13.90 3.46 -28.05
C ILE A 33 14.98 2.75 -27.23
N GLY A 34 14.64 2.28 -26.03
CA GLY A 34 15.53 1.63 -25.07
C GLY A 34 15.84 0.16 -25.34
N TRP A 35 15.14 -0.48 -26.29
CA TRP A 35 15.29 -1.90 -26.64
C TRP A 35 16.75 -2.31 -26.90
N LYS A 36 17.57 -1.40 -27.43
CA LYS A 36 18.98 -1.68 -27.77
C LYS A 36 19.95 -1.61 -26.57
N GLY A 37 19.48 -1.26 -25.37
CA GLY A 37 20.26 -1.22 -24.14
C GLY A 37 20.53 -2.62 -23.58
N GLN A 38 21.71 -3.16 -23.89
CA GLN A 38 22.16 -4.51 -23.51
C GLN A 38 21.92 -4.83 -22.02
N THR A 39 21.18 -5.91 -21.76
CA THR A 39 21.00 -6.50 -20.43
C THR A 39 22.21 -7.38 -20.10
N THR A 40 23.35 -6.79 -19.78
CA THR A 40 24.48 -7.55 -19.24
C THR A 40 24.06 -8.17 -17.90
N PHE A 41 24.49 -9.39 -17.61
CA PHE A 41 24.15 -10.12 -16.37
C PHE A 41 24.37 -9.30 -15.08
N ILE A 42 25.38 -8.43 -15.06
CA ILE A 42 25.66 -7.51 -13.95
C ILE A 42 24.56 -6.44 -13.79
N LYS A 43 24.06 -5.88 -14.91
CA LYS A 43 23.04 -4.82 -14.93
C LYS A 43 21.63 -5.35 -14.64
N GLY A 44 21.43 -6.67 -14.76
CA GLY A 44 20.20 -7.36 -14.38
C GLY A 44 20.12 -7.76 -12.90
N ARG A 45 21.15 -7.46 -12.09
CA ARG A 45 21.12 -7.78 -10.65
C ARG A 45 20.29 -6.74 -9.87
N PRO A 46 19.58 -7.13 -8.79
CA PRO A 46 18.82 -6.19 -7.96
C PRO A 46 19.66 -5.08 -7.32
N TYR A 47 20.98 -5.28 -7.21
CA TYR A 47 21.91 -4.33 -6.64
C TYR A 47 23.22 -4.32 -7.44
N GLU A 48 23.75 -3.14 -7.71
CA GLU A 48 24.91 -2.96 -8.60
C GLU A 48 26.25 -2.91 -7.84
N CYS A 49 26.26 -2.76 -6.51
CA CYS A 49 27.49 -2.69 -5.71
C CYS A 49 28.14 -4.06 -5.41
N GLY A 50 27.86 -5.09 -6.22
CA GLY A 50 28.45 -6.43 -6.08
C GLY A 50 28.00 -7.24 -4.85
N ILE A 51 27.16 -6.65 -3.97
CA ILE A 51 26.58 -7.36 -2.83
C ILE A 51 25.51 -8.33 -3.34
N LEU A 52 25.58 -9.59 -2.90
CA LEU A 52 24.52 -10.56 -3.18
C LEU A 52 23.25 -10.12 -2.43
N PRO A 53 22.05 -10.24 -3.04
CA PRO A 53 20.82 -9.87 -2.37
C PRO A 53 20.65 -10.71 -1.09
N CYS A 54 20.31 -10.04 0.01
CA CYS A 54 19.94 -10.74 1.24
C CYS A 54 18.78 -11.71 0.95
N PRO A 55 18.81 -12.94 1.48
CA PRO A 55 17.70 -13.86 1.33
C PRO A 55 16.44 -13.21 1.90
N LEU A 56 15.36 -13.22 1.12
CA LEU A 56 14.09 -12.66 1.54
C LEU A 56 13.68 -13.36 2.85
N PRO A 57 13.42 -12.62 3.94
CA PRO A 57 12.98 -13.26 5.17
C PRO A 57 11.70 -14.03 4.87
N SER A 58 11.62 -15.28 5.34
CA SER A 58 10.46 -16.16 5.12
C SER A 58 9.13 -15.55 5.60
N LYS A 59 9.20 -14.52 6.45
CA LYS A 59 8.08 -13.69 6.86
C LYS A 59 8.53 -12.22 6.93
N VAL A 60 8.03 -11.40 6.02
CA VAL A 60 8.06 -9.93 6.19
C VAL A 60 7.11 -9.57 7.34
N ARG A 61 7.54 -8.73 8.29
CA ARG A 61 6.68 -8.29 9.41
C ARG A 61 5.48 -7.52 8.87
N SER A 62 4.30 -8.12 8.87
CA SER A 62 3.10 -7.60 8.21
C SER A 62 2.23 -6.72 9.09
N ASN A 63 2.84 -5.80 9.87
CA ASN A 63 2.08 -4.83 10.68
C ASN A 63 1.17 -3.93 9.83
N PHE A 64 1.40 -3.88 8.50
CA PHE A 64 0.58 -3.16 7.52
C PHE A 64 -0.88 -3.63 7.43
N TYR A 65 -1.17 -4.90 7.74
CA TYR A 65 -2.55 -5.41 7.68
C TYR A 65 -3.47 -4.71 8.69
N ALA A 66 -2.97 -4.39 9.89
CA ALA A 66 -3.76 -3.74 10.93
C ALA A 66 -4.20 -2.32 10.50
N PHE A 67 -3.31 -1.59 9.82
CA PHE A 67 -3.65 -0.28 9.25
C PHE A 67 -4.65 -0.41 8.10
N GLY A 68 -4.44 -1.37 7.19
CA GLY A 68 -5.35 -1.60 6.05
C GLY A 68 -6.77 -2.00 6.48
N ALA A 69 -6.89 -2.91 7.46
CA ALA A 69 -8.18 -3.33 7.98
C ALA A 69 -8.92 -2.19 8.71
N LEU A 70 -8.19 -1.35 9.47
CA LEU A 70 -8.76 -0.18 10.13
C LEU A 70 -9.20 0.88 9.10
N PHE A 71 -8.39 1.13 8.06
CA PHE A 71 -8.72 2.04 6.98
C PHE A 71 -9.98 1.58 6.23
N LEU A 72 -10.10 0.30 5.91
CA LEU A 72 -11.27 -0.25 5.21
C LEU A 72 -12.57 -0.03 5.98
N ILE A 73 -12.57 -0.26 7.29
CA ILE A 73 -13.75 -0.06 8.15
C ILE A 73 -14.05 1.44 8.31
N ALA A 74 -13.00 2.28 8.42
CA ALA A 74 -13.15 3.74 8.49
C ALA A 74 -13.72 4.33 7.19
N ASP A 75 -13.26 3.82 6.04
CA ASP A 75 -13.62 4.29 4.72
C ASP A 75 -15.10 3.98 4.42
N ALA A 76 -15.54 2.77 4.75
CA ALA A 76 -16.97 2.42 4.68
C ALA A 76 -17.84 3.33 5.57
N MET A 77 -17.30 3.86 6.66
CA MET A 77 -18.04 4.76 7.54
C MET A 77 -18.26 6.15 6.92
N LEU A 78 -17.40 6.58 5.99
CA LEU A 78 -17.53 7.88 5.32
C LEU A 78 -18.84 7.99 4.53
N ILE A 79 -19.33 6.88 3.98
CA ILE A 79 -20.60 6.88 3.21
C ILE A 79 -21.80 7.27 4.08
N PHE A 80 -21.79 6.90 5.36
CA PHE A 80 -22.85 7.27 6.31
C PHE A 80 -22.79 8.75 6.67
N VAL A 81 -21.57 9.28 6.86
CA VAL A 81 -21.36 10.73 7.08
C VAL A 81 -21.83 11.52 5.84
N PHE A 82 -21.53 11.03 4.64
CA PHE A 82 -21.92 11.66 3.38
C PHE A 82 -23.45 11.65 3.15
N ALA A 83 -24.11 10.53 3.44
CA ALA A 83 -25.57 10.42 3.36
C ALA A 83 -26.26 11.42 4.32
N LEU A 84 -25.70 11.63 5.51
CA LEU A 84 -26.17 12.68 6.41
C LEU A 84 -25.91 14.07 5.81
N ALA A 85 -24.69 14.35 5.37
CA ALA A 85 -24.28 15.66 4.86
C ALA A 85 -25.18 16.16 3.71
N THR A 86 -25.60 15.26 2.82
CA THR A 86 -26.50 15.57 1.71
C THR A 86 -27.95 15.81 2.15
N SER A 87 -28.38 15.19 3.25
CA SER A 87 -29.78 15.25 3.72
C SER A 87 -30.07 16.38 4.72
N ILE A 88 -29.07 17.00 5.36
CA ILE A 88 -29.27 18.02 6.43
C ILE A 88 -30.09 19.25 5.96
N LYS A 89 -30.02 19.61 4.68
CA LYS A 89 -30.66 20.83 4.15
C LYS A 89 -32.18 20.75 4.07
N THR A 90 -32.75 19.56 3.90
CA THR A 90 -34.19 19.35 3.66
C THR A 90 -34.96 18.89 4.90
N LEU A 91 -34.25 18.52 5.97
CA LEU A 91 -34.85 17.94 7.18
C LEU A 91 -35.32 18.99 8.18
N SER A 92 -36.39 18.70 8.92
CA SER A 92 -36.82 19.48 10.08
C SER A 92 -35.86 19.28 11.27
N VAL A 93 -35.88 20.19 12.25
CA VAL A 93 -34.95 20.16 13.40
C VAL A 93 -35.02 18.82 14.15
N THR A 94 -36.22 18.28 14.37
CA THR A 94 -36.41 16.98 15.03
C THR A 94 -35.78 15.83 14.24
N GLN A 95 -35.90 15.84 12.90
CA GLN A 95 -35.26 14.82 12.06
C GLN A 95 -33.75 14.95 12.02
N LYS A 96 -33.21 16.17 12.07
CA LYS A 96 -31.76 16.40 12.18
C LYS A 96 -31.19 15.78 13.45
N ILE A 97 -31.90 15.93 14.58
CA ILE A 97 -31.51 15.34 15.86
C ILE A 97 -31.48 13.82 15.76
N ASN A 98 -32.53 13.19 15.22
CA ASN A 98 -32.59 11.73 15.07
C ASN A 98 -31.46 11.21 14.16
N CYS A 99 -31.20 11.88 13.04
CA CYS A 99 -30.13 11.47 12.14
C CYS A 99 -28.73 11.68 12.76
N ALA A 100 -28.55 12.71 13.59
CA ALA A 100 -27.31 12.93 14.34
C ALA A 100 -27.07 11.83 15.39
N ILE A 101 -28.13 11.36 16.07
CA ILE A 101 -28.05 10.24 17.03
C ILE A 101 -27.66 8.96 16.30
N SER A 102 -28.28 8.65 15.15
CA SER A 102 -27.91 7.48 14.34
C SER A 102 -26.46 7.55 13.86
N LEU A 103 -25.98 8.73 13.44
CA LEU A 103 -24.59 8.91 13.03
C LEU A 103 -23.62 8.73 14.21
N ALA A 104 -23.95 9.30 15.37
CA ALA A 104 -23.16 9.11 16.59
C ALA A 104 -23.08 7.63 16.97
N GLY A 105 -24.17 6.87 16.80
CA GLY A 105 -24.22 5.43 17.04
C GLY A 105 -23.20 4.61 16.24
N VAL A 106 -22.76 5.11 15.07
CA VAL A 106 -21.76 4.42 14.24
C VAL A 106 -20.37 5.09 14.33
N LEU A 107 -20.29 6.42 14.52
CA LEU A 107 -19.01 7.12 14.70
C LEU A 107 -18.36 6.84 16.05
N VAL A 108 -19.15 6.71 17.12
CA VAL A 108 -18.63 6.42 18.46
C VAL A 108 -17.90 5.07 18.53
N PRO A 109 -18.49 3.93 18.11
CA PRO A 109 -17.76 2.65 18.13
C PRO A 109 -16.52 2.68 17.22
N MET A 110 -16.56 3.42 16.11
CA MET A 110 -15.38 3.61 15.26
C MET A 110 -14.29 4.41 15.96
N GLY A 111 -14.65 5.52 16.61
CA GLY A 111 -13.72 6.32 17.42
C GLY A 111 -13.09 5.47 18.53
N VAL A 112 -13.87 4.63 19.21
CA VAL A 112 -13.36 3.66 20.20
C VAL A 112 -12.41 2.66 19.55
N ALA A 113 -12.74 2.12 18.38
CA ALA A 113 -11.88 1.18 17.66
C ALA A 113 -10.52 1.80 17.27
N ILE A 114 -10.51 3.06 16.81
CA ILE A 114 -9.28 3.79 16.47
C ILE A 114 -8.45 4.06 17.72
N VAL A 115 -9.08 4.55 18.80
CA VAL A 115 -8.40 4.81 20.08
C VAL A 115 -7.82 3.52 20.66
N TYR A 116 -8.58 2.43 20.63
CA TYR A 116 -8.12 1.11 21.07
C TYR A 116 -6.95 0.60 20.21
N GLY A 117 -7.06 0.71 18.89
CA GLY A 117 -6.00 0.36 17.94
C GLY A 117 -4.71 1.16 18.18
N ALA A 118 -4.82 2.47 18.40
CA ALA A 118 -3.68 3.35 18.71
C ALA A 118 -3.02 2.98 20.03
N ARG A 119 -3.80 2.73 21.09
CA ARG A 119 -3.29 2.34 22.40
C ARG A 119 -2.66 0.96 22.42
N SER A 120 -3.11 0.05 21.56
CA SER A 120 -2.57 -1.32 21.49
C SER A 120 -1.10 -1.40 21.05
N GLY A 121 -0.51 -0.31 20.54
CA GLY A 121 0.87 -0.28 20.06
C GLY A 121 1.11 -1.09 18.78
N ARG A 122 0.06 -1.74 18.24
CA ARG A 122 0.10 -2.57 17.02
C ARG A 122 0.16 -1.73 15.74
N LEU A 123 -0.25 -0.46 15.83
CA LEU A 123 -0.12 0.54 14.77
C LEU A 123 1.26 1.23 14.75
N ALA A 124 2.19 0.85 15.63
CA ALA A 124 3.56 1.36 15.61
C ALA A 124 4.33 0.74 14.43
N LEU A 125 4.05 1.25 13.23
CA LEU A 125 4.67 0.86 11.96
C LEU A 125 6.19 1.09 11.95
N TRP A 126 6.72 1.82 12.93
CA TRP A 126 8.11 2.25 13.02
C TRP A 126 8.86 1.71 14.24
N LYS A 127 8.38 0.65 14.89
CA LYS A 127 9.26 -0.05 15.84
C LYS A 127 10.27 -0.84 15.02
N CYS A 128 11.45 -0.23 14.82
CA CYS A 128 12.66 -0.90 14.39
C CYS A 128 12.97 -2.00 15.39
N THR A 129 12.38 -3.17 15.20
CA THR A 129 12.92 -4.40 15.79
C THR A 129 14.26 -4.58 15.09
N THR A 130 15.30 -4.11 15.77
CA THR A 130 16.69 -4.43 15.50
C THR A 130 16.78 -5.94 15.28
N PRO A 131 17.51 -6.40 14.25
CA PRO A 131 17.77 -7.82 14.12
C PRO A 131 18.46 -8.27 15.40
N SER A 132 17.75 -9.07 16.20
CA SER A 132 18.32 -9.77 17.33
C SER A 132 19.52 -10.55 16.81
N ASN A 133 20.67 -10.22 17.38
CA ASN A 133 21.99 -10.76 17.08
C ASN A 133 21.97 -12.31 17.01
N ARG A 134 21.75 -12.86 15.81
CA ARG A 134 21.93 -14.28 15.49
C ARG A 134 23.34 -14.49 14.90
N SER A 135 24.35 -13.92 15.54
CA SER A 135 25.74 -14.32 15.36
C SER A 135 26.09 -15.41 16.37
N LYS A 136 25.47 -16.60 16.28
CA LYS A 136 25.91 -17.85 16.94
C LYS A 136 25.30 -19.07 16.26
N SER A 137 25.59 -19.28 14.97
CA SER A 137 25.36 -20.57 14.29
C SER A 137 26.18 -20.73 13.00
N SER A 138 27.32 -20.04 12.91
CA SER A 138 28.40 -20.37 11.96
C SER A 138 29.63 -20.78 12.77
N THR A 139 29.43 -21.79 13.62
CA THR A 139 30.50 -22.53 14.28
C THR A 139 30.02 -23.97 14.23
N SER A 140 30.80 -24.84 13.60
CA SER A 140 30.45 -26.20 13.13
C SER A 140 29.67 -26.24 11.80
N LEU A 141 30.40 -26.07 10.69
CA LEU A 141 30.25 -26.83 9.43
C LEU A 141 31.22 -26.24 8.37
N SER A 142 32.51 -26.21 8.70
CA SER A 142 33.60 -26.12 7.71
C SER A 142 34.91 -26.62 8.33
N GLU A 143 34.89 -27.85 8.84
CA GLU A 143 36.09 -28.67 8.96
C GLU A 143 35.83 -29.97 8.17
N THR A 144 36.88 -30.40 7.45
CA THR A 144 37.02 -31.64 6.64
C THR A 144 36.74 -31.55 5.12
N GLY A 145 37.75 -31.06 4.36
CA GLY A 145 38.36 -31.54 3.09
C GLY A 145 37.52 -32.03 1.87
N PRO A 146 38.13 -32.29 0.69
CA PRO A 146 39.56 -32.40 0.39
C PRO A 146 40.09 -31.53 -0.78
N THR A 147 41.41 -31.56 -0.85
CA THR A 147 42.38 -31.09 -1.86
C THR A 147 41.96 -31.11 -3.33
N THR A 148 42.26 -30.02 -4.03
CA THR A 148 42.36 -29.92 -5.49
C THR A 148 43.53 -30.76 -6.02
N PRO A 149 43.38 -31.52 -7.12
CA PRO A 149 44.46 -31.76 -8.06
C PRO A 149 44.35 -30.80 -9.25
N ASP A 150 45.46 -30.13 -9.51
CA ASP A 150 46.00 -29.68 -10.80
C ASP A 150 45.14 -29.90 -12.06
N VAL A 151 44.86 -28.81 -12.79
CA VAL A 151 44.66 -28.84 -14.24
C VAL A 151 45.37 -27.63 -14.86
N VAL A 152 46.25 -27.97 -15.79
CA VAL A 152 47.09 -27.14 -16.68
C VAL A 152 46.29 -26.14 -17.50
#